data_AF-A0A9D9GXJ3-F1
#
_entry.id   AF-A0A9D9GXJ3-F1
#
_cell.length_a   1.000
_cell.length_b   1.000
_cell.length_c   1.000
_cell.angle_alpha   90.00
_cell.angle_beta   90.00
_cell.angle_gamma   90.00
#
_symmetry.space_group_name_H-M   'P 1'
#
loop_
_entity.id
_entity.type
_entity.pdbx_description
1 polymer ?
#
loop_
_entity_poly.entity_id
_entity_poly.type
_entity_poly.pdbx_seq_one_letter_code
_entity_poly.pdbx_strand_id
1 'polypeptide(L)'
;MISQINPSTDKTNNSFSYFKSSNQVKKGYRTYRYHNIDTPTTGDKIRALTGSVIGTAVPLVYFAKKQNGKINSLKKLFNIKYELPEMTGIAAGSIVGGVLFGMAGENAQKRRQKFNEGVFQFMNVVLPPVVVAAYMAVTKNNKFLNKPVNKLAGILVSLASGMFFGAKASNLITDPKDRYPDRRLNMKDAIANVDDVVGGLILAKFPLIDKLHIEKTLPFIYAWCGYRAGQNS
;
A
#
# COMPACT_ATOMS: atom_id res chain seq x y z
N MET A 1 -6.74 53.66 61.03
CA MET A 1 -6.40 53.20 59.67
C MET A 1 -5.47 52.01 59.80
N ILE A 2 -6.02 50.80 59.65
CA ILE A 2 -5.30 49.53 59.79
C ILE A 2 -4.77 49.18 58.39
N SER A 3 -3.46 49.16 58.25
CA SER A 3 -2.74 48.70 57.05
C SER A 3 -2.94 47.19 56.89
N GLN A 4 -3.53 46.77 55.78
CA GLN A 4 -3.69 45.37 55.41
C GLN A 4 -2.35 44.80 54.94
N ILE A 5 -1.89 43.76 55.64
CA ILE A 5 -0.74 42.95 55.27
C ILE A 5 -1.19 41.99 54.16
N ASN A 6 -0.60 42.11 52.97
CA ASN A 6 -0.79 41.16 51.86
C ASN A 6 -0.12 39.82 52.21
N PRO A 7 -0.83 38.68 52.24
CA PRO A 7 -0.19 37.39 52.36
C PRO A 7 0.44 36.99 51.01
N SER A 8 1.75 36.74 51.06
CA SER A 8 2.54 36.10 50.02
C SER A 8 1.86 34.79 49.57
N THR A 9 1.49 34.73 48.29
CA THR A 9 1.01 33.51 47.65
C THR A 9 2.19 32.58 47.39
N ASP A 10 2.37 31.61 48.29
CA ASP A 10 3.24 30.46 48.07
C ASP A 10 2.77 29.69 46.83
N LYS A 11 3.54 29.79 45.74
CA LYS A 11 3.36 28.94 44.55
C LYS A 11 3.87 27.55 44.91
N THR A 12 2.97 26.69 45.39
CA THR A 12 3.19 25.25 45.46
C THR A 12 3.47 24.73 44.04
N ASN A 13 4.76 24.47 43.77
CA ASN A 13 5.22 23.84 42.54
C ASN A 13 4.70 22.39 42.50
N ASN A 14 3.59 22.17 41.79
CA ASN A 14 3.08 20.83 41.52
C ASN A 14 4.04 20.09 40.56
N SER A 15 4.97 19.33 41.12
CA SER A 15 5.96 18.49 40.42
C SER A 15 5.33 17.40 39.51
N PHE A 16 4.02 17.19 39.59
CA PHE A 16 3.27 16.25 38.73
C PHE A 16 2.77 16.85 37.41
N SER A 17 2.94 18.15 37.18
CA SER A 17 2.57 18.82 35.92
C SER A 17 3.48 18.47 34.72
N TYR A 18 4.58 17.72 34.95
CA TYR A 18 5.48 17.26 33.90
C TYR A 18 5.01 16.00 33.16
N PHE A 19 4.00 15.28 33.68
CA PHE A 19 3.42 14.16 32.97
C PHE A 19 2.40 14.65 31.95
N LYS A 20 2.86 14.87 30.71
CA LYS A 20 1.94 15.09 29.57
C LYS A 20 0.90 13.97 29.56
N SER A 21 -0.37 14.35 29.47
CA SER A 21 -1.51 13.43 29.33
C SER A 21 -1.21 12.35 28.29
N SER A 22 -1.53 11.08 28.58
CA SER A 22 -1.27 9.94 27.68
C SER A 22 -1.82 10.16 26.27
N ASN A 23 -2.89 10.95 26.12
CA ASN A 23 -3.44 11.36 24.84
C ASN A 23 -2.59 12.41 24.11
N GLN A 24 -1.97 13.36 24.83
CA GLN A 24 -1.02 14.31 24.26
C GLN A 24 0.32 13.64 23.90
N VAL A 25 0.73 12.64 24.67
CA VAL A 25 1.90 11.80 24.39
C VAL A 25 1.63 10.91 23.17
N LYS A 26 0.46 10.25 23.08
CA LYS A 26 0.00 9.53 21.88
C LYS A 26 -0.12 10.43 20.65
N LYS A 27 -0.61 11.67 20.81
CA LYS A 27 -0.60 12.68 19.73
C LYS A 27 0.86 12.97 19.34
N GLY A 28 1.74 13.29 20.29
CA GLY A 28 3.16 13.56 20.05
C GLY A 28 3.89 12.44 19.30
N TYR A 29 3.68 11.17 19.68
CA TYR A 29 4.24 10.00 18.99
C TYR A 29 3.60 9.74 17.62
N ARG A 30 2.28 9.95 17.46
CA ARG A 30 1.63 9.97 16.14
C ARG A 30 2.19 11.08 15.23
N THR A 31 2.63 12.19 15.82
CA THR A 31 3.10 13.36 15.07
C THR A 31 4.59 13.26 14.70
N TYR A 32 5.36 12.35 15.33
CA TYR A 32 6.81 12.22 15.11
C TYR A 32 7.19 11.38 13.87
N ARG A 33 6.34 10.43 13.44
CA ARG A 33 6.53 9.66 12.18
C ARG A 33 6.21 10.51 10.92
N TYR A 34 5.50 11.62 11.12
CA TYR A 34 4.86 12.45 10.08
C TYR A 34 5.22 13.95 10.14
N HIS A 35 6.29 14.35 10.84
CA HIS A 35 6.84 15.71 10.67
C HIS A 35 7.68 15.78 9.39
N ASN A 36 6.96 15.95 8.28
CA ASN A 36 7.03 17.12 7.41
C ASN A 36 5.91 16.93 6.39
N ILE A 37 4.78 17.60 6.60
CA ILE A 37 3.72 17.72 5.59
C ILE A 37 4.22 18.70 4.51
N ASP A 38 5.39 18.44 3.95
CA ASP A 38 5.80 19.12 2.74
C ASP A 38 4.84 18.60 1.68
N THR A 39 3.91 19.46 1.27
CA THR A 39 3.04 19.15 0.14
C THR A 39 3.92 18.74 -1.03
N PRO A 40 3.70 17.56 -1.64
CA PRO A 40 4.58 17.07 -2.69
C PRO A 40 4.71 18.13 -3.77
N THR A 41 5.94 18.50 -4.10
CA THR A 41 6.18 19.50 -5.14
C THR A 41 5.71 18.96 -6.48
N THR A 42 5.50 19.85 -7.45
CA THR A 42 5.19 19.42 -8.82
C THR A 42 6.29 18.50 -9.38
N GLY A 43 7.55 18.76 -9.02
CA GLY A 43 8.67 17.89 -9.39
C GLY A 43 8.56 16.48 -8.81
N ASP A 44 8.15 16.35 -7.54
CA ASP A 44 8.01 15.05 -6.88
C ASP A 44 6.88 14.23 -7.50
N LYS A 45 5.77 14.90 -7.83
CA LYS A 45 4.64 14.28 -8.53
C LYS A 45 5.04 13.79 -9.91
N ILE A 46 5.75 14.62 -10.69
CA ILE A 46 6.20 14.24 -12.03
C ILE A 46 7.16 13.05 -11.93
N ARG A 47 8.17 13.09 -11.05
CA ARG A 47 9.12 11.99 -10.87
C ARG A 47 8.41 10.70 -10.46
N ALA A 48 7.54 10.75 -9.46
CA ALA A 48 6.76 9.60 -9.03
C ALA A 48 5.88 9.03 -10.15
N LEU A 49 5.24 9.89 -10.94
CA LEU A 49 4.39 9.48 -12.06
C LEU A 49 5.22 8.84 -13.18
N THR A 50 6.34 9.46 -13.56
CA THR A 50 7.25 8.91 -14.56
C THR A 50 7.77 7.55 -14.13
N GLY A 51 8.21 7.44 -12.87
CA GLY A 51 8.67 6.19 -12.29
C GLY A 51 7.60 5.12 -12.28
N SER A 52 6.36 5.45 -11.90
CA SER A 52 5.29 4.47 -11.82
C SER A 52 4.82 4.00 -13.20
N VAL A 53 4.77 4.89 -14.19
CA VAL A 53 4.46 4.54 -15.58
C VAL A 53 5.55 3.63 -16.16
N ILE A 54 6.83 3.96 -15.97
CA ILE A 54 7.95 3.09 -16.41
C ILE A 54 7.88 1.74 -15.68
N GLY A 55 7.70 1.78 -14.35
CA GLY A 55 7.59 0.61 -13.50
C GLY A 55 6.40 -0.29 -13.83
N THR A 56 5.31 0.27 -14.37
CA THR A 56 4.18 -0.48 -14.93
C THR A 56 4.52 -1.05 -16.30
N ALA A 57 5.11 -0.23 -17.18
CA ALA A 57 5.33 -0.58 -18.58
C ALA A 57 6.33 -1.74 -18.74
N VAL A 58 7.39 -1.80 -17.94
CA VAL A 58 8.40 -2.87 -18.01
C VAL A 58 7.80 -4.28 -17.81
N PRO A 59 7.13 -4.58 -16.66
CA PRO A 59 6.48 -5.87 -16.46
C PRO A 59 5.32 -6.08 -17.43
N LEU A 60 4.56 -5.03 -17.80
CA LEU A 60 3.48 -5.14 -18.78
C LEU A 60 4.00 -5.64 -20.14
N VAL A 61 5.09 -5.03 -20.65
CA VAL A 61 5.73 -5.45 -21.90
C VAL A 61 6.29 -6.86 -21.78
N TYR A 62 6.91 -7.21 -20.64
CA TYR A 62 7.42 -8.56 -20.39
C TYR A 62 6.30 -9.62 -20.47
N PHE A 63 5.21 -9.44 -19.74
CA PHE A 63 4.09 -10.38 -19.73
C PHE A 63 3.35 -10.41 -21.06
N ALA A 64 3.15 -9.26 -21.70
CA ALA A 64 2.57 -9.20 -23.04
C ALA A 64 3.43 -9.97 -24.03
N LYS A 65 4.76 -9.81 -24.01
CA LYS A 65 5.67 -10.56 -24.88
C LYS A 65 5.62 -12.06 -24.59
N LYS A 66 5.58 -12.45 -23.32
CA LYS A 66 5.50 -13.84 -22.90
C LYS A 66 4.22 -14.52 -23.38
N GLN A 67 3.08 -13.81 -23.37
CA GLN A 67 1.78 -14.37 -23.75
C GLN A 67 1.48 -14.23 -25.26
N ASN A 68 1.83 -13.10 -25.87
CA ASN A 68 1.44 -12.74 -27.24
C ASN A 68 2.61 -12.78 -28.26
N GLY A 69 3.82 -13.11 -27.82
CA GLY A 69 5.03 -13.12 -28.64
C GLY A 69 5.49 -11.71 -29.02
N LYS A 70 5.68 -11.42 -30.32
CA LYS A 70 6.12 -10.09 -30.77
C LYS A 70 5.02 -9.04 -30.56
N ILE A 71 5.37 -7.97 -29.85
CA ILE A 71 4.50 -6.81 -29.59
C ILE A 71 4.70 -5.79 -30.71
N ASN A 72 3.79 -5.82 -31.67
CA ASN A 72 3.81 -4.93 -32.84
C ASN A 72 2.66 -3.91 -32.81
N SER A 73 1.81 -3.95 -31.78
CA SER A 73 0.68 -3.03 -31.62
C SER A 73 0.32 -2.84 -30.15
N LEU A 74 -0.20 -1.65 -29.81
CA LEU A 74 -0.70 -1.34 -28.47
C LEU A 74 -1.84 -2.28 -28.06
N LYS A 75 -2.67 -2.74 -29.01
CA LYS A 75 -3.72 -3.72 -28.73
C LYS A 75 -3.15 -5.02 -28.12
N LYS A 76 -2.02 -5.51 -28.63
CA LYS A 76 -1.36 -6.71 -28.07
C LYS A 76 -0.67 -6.45 -26.74
N LEU A 77 -0.27 -5.20 -26.47
CA LEU A 77 0.32 -4.80 -25.20
C LEU A 77 -0.71 -4.81 -24.05
N PHE A 78 -1.92 -4.35 -24.32
CA PHE A 78 -2.99 -4.28 -23.31
C PHE A 78 -3.89 -5.53 -23.26
N ASN A 79 -3.75 -6.45 -24.22
CA ASN A 79 -4.50 -7.71 -24.27
C ASN A 79 -3.71 -8.83 -23.59
N ILE A 80 -3.51 -8.69 -22.28
CA ILE A 80 -2.83 -9.68 -21.43
C ILE A 80 -3.89 -10.36 -20.57
N LYS A 81 -3.75 -11.67 -20.38
CA LYS A 81 -4.50 -12.39 -19.36
C LYS A 81 -3.88 -12.08 -18.00
N TYR A 82 -4.64 -11.37 -17.17
CA TYR A 82 -4.22 -11.00 -15.82
C TYR A 82 -4.49 -12.16 -14.87
N GLU A 83 -3.47 -12.99 -14.65
CA GLU A 83 -3.42 -13.91 -13.51
C GLU A 83 -2.65 -13.25 -12.36
N LEU A 84 -2.61 -13.91 -11.20
CA LEU A 84 -1.93 -13.39 -10.01
C LEU A 84 -0.50 -12.88 -10.26
N PRO A 85 0.41 -13.59 -10.96
CA PRO A 85 1.77 -13.10 -11.14
C PRO A 85 1.86 -11.88 -12.07
N GLU A 86 1.01 -11.79 -13.09
CA GLU A 86 0.92 -10.61 -13.96
C GLU A 86 0.42 -9.39 -13.19
N MET A 87 -0.68 -9.54 -12.44
CA MET A 87 -1.26 -8.45 -11.63
C MET A 87 -0.26 -7.97 -10.59
N THR A 88 0.28 -8.90 -9.81
CA THR A 88 1.25 -8.59 -8.74
C THR A 88 2.52 -7.98 -9.32
N GLY A 89 3.05 -8.53 -10.42
CA GLY A 89 4.28 -8.05 -11.03
C GLY A 89 4.15 -6.64 -11.60
N ILE A 90 3.02 -6.31 -12.24
CA ILE A 90 2.78 -4.96 -12.77
C ILE A 90 2.56 -3.95 -11.64
N ALA A 91 1.76 -4.30 -10.63
CA ALA A 91 1.51 -3.45 -9.47
C ALA A 91 2.79 -3.21 -8.66
N ALA A 92 3.55 -4.26 -8.36
CA ALA A 92 4.82 -4.20 -7.66
C ALA A 92 5.87 -3.37 -8.43
N GLY A 93 5.99 -3.60 -9.74
CA GLY A 93 6.88 -2.82 -10.61
C GLY A 93 6.54 -1.33 -10.60
N SER A 94 5.25 -1.00 -10.66
CA SER A 94 4.78 0.38 -10.58
C SER A 94 5.13 1.05 -9.25
N ILE A 95 4.89 0.37 -8.12
CA ILE A 95 5.23 0.88 -6.78
C ILE A 95 6.74 1.11 -6.67
N VAL A 96 7.55 0.13 -7.06
CA VAL A 96 9.02 0.24 -7.02
C VAL A 96 9.49 1.40 -7.90
N GLY A 97 9.01 1.49 -9.14
CA GLY A 97 9.37 2.56 -10.06
C GLY A 97 8.98 3.94 -9.52
N GLY A 98 7.75 4.09 -9.04
CA GLY A 98 7.24 5.34 -8.48
C GLY A 98 8.02 5.78 -7.24
N VAL A 99 8.32 4.86 -6.32
CA VAL A 99 9.11 5.13 -5.12
C VAL A 99 10.55 5.51 -5.48
N LEU A 100 11.23 4.74 -6.34
CA LEU A 100 12.62 5.02 -6.71
C LEU A 100 12.79 6.38 -7.37
N PHE A 101 11.94 6.72 -8.34
CA PHE A 101 12.01 8.03 -8.98
C PHE A 101 11.51 9.15 -8.06
N GLY A 102 10.47 8.89 -7.27
CA GLY A 102 9.97 9.84 -6.26
C GLY A 102 10.99 10.18 -5.17
N MET A 103 11.98 9.30 -4.95
CA MET A 103 13.11 9.50 -4.04
C MET A 103 14.31 10.22 -4.69
N ALA A 104 14.33 10.37 -6.02
CA ALA A 104 15.46 10.97 -6.72
C ALA A 104 15.56 12.46 -6.40
N GLY A 105 16.75 12.92 -5.99
CA GLY A 105 16.99 14.32 -5.63
C GLY A 105 16.42 14.75 -4.27
N GLU A 106 15.89 13.81 -3.48
CA GLU A 106 15.33 14.06 -2.15
C GLU A 106 16.37 13.91 -1.04
N ASN A 107 16.15 14.58 0.09
CA ASN A 107 16.99 14.45 1.27
C ASN A 107 16.81 13.08 1.97
N ALA A 108 17.74 12.71 2.84
CA ALA A 108 17.75 11.39 3.49
C ALA A 108 16.47 11.10 4.31
N GLN A 109 15.85 12.12 4.91
CA GLN A 109 14.63 11.98 5.70
C GLN A 109 13.41 11.67 4.82
N LYS A 110 13.18 12.47 3.76
CA LYS A 110 12.10 12.27 2.79
C LYS A 110 12.26 10.94 2.04
N ARG A 111 13.50 10.61 1.67
CA ARG A 111 13.85 9.29 1.09
C ARG A 111 13.40 8.14 1.99
N ARG A 112 13.67 8.23 3.29
CA ARG A 112 13.28 7.18 4.25
C ARG A 112 11.76 7.10 4.44
N GLN A 113 11.06 8.24 4.46
CA GLN A 113 9.60 8.27 4.52
C GLN A 113 8.97 7.59 3.29
N LYS A 114 9.35 8.02 2.08
CA LYS A 114 8.88 7.41 0.82
C LYS A 114 9.23 5.93 0.73
N PHE A 115 10.42 5.54 1.18
CA PHE A 115 10.80 4.12 1.22
C PHE A 115 9.90 3.31 2.15
N ASN A 116 9.65 3.79 3.37
CA ASN A 116 8.78 3.11 4.32
C ASN A 116 7.33 3.03 3.82
N GLU A 117 6.84 4.11 3.20
CA GLU A 117 5.54 4.17 2.55
C GLU A 117 5.45 3.13 1.41
N GLY A 118 6.48 3.09 0.57
CA GLY A 118 6.65 2.17 -0.53
C GLY A 118 6.70 0.71 -0.10
N VAL A 119 7.47 0.38 0.95
CA VAL A 119 7.53 -0.97 1.51
C VAL A 119 6.16 -1.43 1.98
N PHE A 120 5.43 -0.59 2.70
CA PHE A 120 4.09 -0.95 3.15
C PHE A 120 3.11 -1.17 2.00
N GLN A 121 3.11 -0.29 1.00
CA GLN A 121 2.26 -0.48 -0.18
C GLN A 121 2.66 -1.72 -0.98
N PHE A 122 3.97 -1.97 -1.14
CA PHE A 122 4.49 -3.15 -1.80
C PHE A 122 4.07 -4.43 -1.08
N MET A 123 4.23 -4.50 0.25
CA MET A 123 3.84 -5.69 1.02
C MET A 123 2.33 -5.92 0.95
N ASN A 124 1.52 -4.87 1.00
CA ASN A 124 0.07 -5.00 0.87
C ASN A 124 -0.40 -5.35 -0.55
N VAL A 125 0.42 -5.15 -1.58
CA VAL A 125 0.12 -5.61 -2.94
C VAL A 125 0.63 -7.03 -3.19
N VAL A 126 1.78 -7.41 -2.63
CA VAL A 126 2.41 -8.70 -2.94
C VAL A 126 1.90 -9.83 -2.05
N LEU A 127 1.67 -9.58 -0.76
CA LEU A 127 1.29 -10.66 0.16
C LEU A 127 -0.13 -11.21 -0.05
N PRO A 128 -1.18 -10.40 -0.28
CA PRO A 128 -2.51 -10.96 -0.47
C PRO A 128 -2.58 -11.95 -1.65
N PRO A 129 -2.03 -11.66 -2.84
CA PRO A 129 -1.89 -12.64 -3.93
C PRO A 129 -1.20 -13.94 -3.54
N VAL A 130 -0.09 -13.86 -2.78
CA VAL A 130 0.65 -15.03 -2.33
C VAL A 130 -0.18 -15.91 -1.40
N VAL A 131 -0.90 -15.28 -0.45
CA VAL A 131 -1.79 -16.01 0.46
C VAL A 131 -2.96 -16.64 -0.29
N VAL A 132 -3.53 -15.95 -1.27
CA VAL A 132 -4.57 -16.51 -2.16
C VAL A 132 -4.05 -17.69 -2.98
N ALA A 133 -2.84 -17.59 -3.53
CA ALA A 133 -2.23 -18.69 -4.28
C ALA A 133 -2.01 -19.92 -3.39
N ALA A 134 -1.53 -19.71 -2.16
CA ALA A 134 -1.38 -20.77 -1.16
C ALA A 134 -2.73 -21.41 -0.80
N TYR A 135 -3.76 -20.59 -0.54
CA TYR A 135 -5.12 -21.07 -0.32
C TYR A 135 -5.62 -21.92 -1.48
N MET A 136 -5.48 -21.45 -2.72
CA MET A 136 -5.89 -22.20 -3.91
C MET A 136 -5.13 -23.52 -4.05
N ALA A 137 -3.82 -23.54 -3.78
CA ALA A 137 -3.01 -24.74 -3.88
C ALA A 137 -3.42 -25.81 -2.86
N VAL A 138 -3.73 -25.42 -1.62
CA VAL A 138 -4.16 -26.32 -0.54
C VAL A 138 -5.59 -26.79 -0.74
N THR A 139 -6.46 -25.95 -1.30
CA THR A 139 -7.89 -26.27 -1.47
C THR A 139 -8.26 -26.93 -2.79
N LYS A 140 -7.35 -27.03 -3.77
CA LYS A 140 -7.62 -27.55 -5.13
C LYS A 140 -8.32 -28.91 -5.22
N ASN A 141 -8.13 -29.80 -4.24
CA ASN A 141 -8.74 -31.14 -4.22
C ASN A 141 -10.03 -31.20 -3.38
N ASN A 142 -10.39 -30.13 -2.68
CA ASN A 142 -11.56 -30.10 -1.82
C ASN A 142 -12.79 -29.63 -2.60
N LYS A 143 -13.74 -30.55 -2.83
CA LYS A 143 -14.98 -30.27 -3.57
C LYS A 143 -15.86 -29.21 -2.91
N PHE A 144 -15.85 -29.12 -1.58
CA PHE A 144 -16.64 -28.13 -0.84
C PHE A 144 -16.06 -26.72 -1.00
N LEU A 145 -14.74 -26.57 -0.83
CA LEU A 145 -14.07 -25.26 -0.90
C LEU A 145 -13.92 -24.73 -2.34
N ASN A 146 -13.96 -25.61 -3.34
CA ASN A 146 -13.92 -25.22 -4.76
C ASN A 146 -15.28 -24.85 -5.37
N LYS A 147 -16.38 -24.93 -4.62
CA LYS A 147 -17.66 -24.36 -5.07
C LYS A 147 -17.48 -22.85 -5.27
N PRO A 148 -18.05 -22.22 -6.33
CA PRO A 148 -17.79 -20.81 -6.66
C PRO A 148 -17.95 -19.84 -5.49
N VAL A 149 -19.02 -20.00 -4.70
CA VAL A 149 -19.30 -19.14 -3.53
C VAL A 149 -18.28 -19.35 -2.40
N ASN A 150 -17.97 -20.61 -2.08
CA ASN A 150 -17.00 -20.94 -1.03
C ASN A 150 -15.58 -20.57 -1.43
N LYS A 151 -15.25 -20.73 -2.72
CA LYS A 151 -13.99 -20.32 -3.30
C LYS A 151 -13.83 -18.81 -3.21
N LEU A 152 -14.85 -18.04 -3.59
CA LEU A 152 -14.85 -16.59 -3.46
C LEU A 152 -14.71 -16.15 -2.00
N ALA A 153 -15.48 -16.74 -1.08
CA ALA A 153 -15.38 -16.44 0.35
C ALA A 153 -13.97 -16.73 0.89
N GLY A 154 -13.40 -17.89 0.55
CA GLY A 154 -12.05 -18.25 0.95
C GLY A 154 -10.97 -17.35 0.35
N ILE A 155 -11.14 -16.89 -0.89
CA ILE A 155 -10.27 -15.88 -1.50
C ILE A 155 -10.38 -14.55 -0.73
N LEU A 156 -11.58 -14.06 -0.43
CA LEU A 156 -11.77 -12.81 0.33
C LEU A 156 -11.15 -12.88 1.73
N VAL A 157 -11.31 -14.02 2.42
CA VAL A 157 -10.65 -14.25 3.72
C VAL A 157 -9.12 -14.31 3.57
N SER A 158 -8.63 -14.95 2.51
CA SER A 158 -7.19 -15.03 2.22
C SER A 158 -6.59 -13.66 1.91
N LEU A 159 -7.30 -12.83 1.16
CA LEU A 159 -6.92 -11.45 0.88
C LEU A 159 -6.84 -10.63 2.17
N ALA A 160 -7.90 -10.65 2.98
CA ALA A 160 -7.93 -9.94 4.26
C ALA A 160 -6.81 -10.39 5.21
N SER A 161 -6.55 -11.69 5.25
CA SER A 161 -5.44 -12.26 6.01
C SER A 161 -4.09 -11.77 5.49
N GLY A 162 -3.90 -11.80 4.16
CA GLY A 162 -2.67 -11.33 3.51
C GLY A 162 -2.40 -9.85 3.74
N MET A 163 -3.42 -9.00 3.71
CA MET A 163 -3.28 -7.58 4.07
C MET A 163 -2.88 -7.39 5.54
N PHE A 164 -3.49 -8.15 6.45
CA PHE A 164 -3.16 -8.09 7.87
C PHE A 164 -1.71 -8.49 8.12
N PHE A 165 -1.25 -9.59 7.50
CA PHE A 165 0.15 -10.01 7.58
C PHE A 165 1.08 -9.03 6.85
N GLY A 166 0.64 -8.40 5.76
CA GLY A 166 1.41 -7.39 5.02
C GLY A 166 1.66 -6.12 5.82
N ALA A 167 0.65 -5.64 6.54
CA ALA A 167 0.83 -4.54 7.49
C ALA A 167 1.85 -4.89 8.59
N LYS A 168 1.79 -6.10 9.16
CA LYS A 168 2.76 -6.54 10.16
C LYS A 168 4.17 -6.68 9.60
N ALA A 169 4.32 -7.33 8.45
CA ALA A 169 5.61 -7.55 7.80
C ALA A 169 6.27 -6.22 7.42
N SER A 170 5.50 -5.27 6.89
CA SER A 170 6.02 -3.94 6.57
C SER A 170 6.39 -3.13 7.81
N ASN A 171 5.64 -3.22 8.91
CA ASN A 171 6.05 -2.60 10.18
C ASN A 171 7.35 -3.22 10.71
N LEU A 172 7.53 -4.54 10.61
CA LEU A 172 8.77 -5.21 11.00
C LEU A 172 9.98 -4.73 10.16
N ILE A 173 9.81 -4.53 8.86
CA ILE A 173 10.88 -4.06 7.96
C ILE A 173 11.19 -2.58 8.22
N THR A 174 10.17 -1.74 8.38
CA THR A 174 10.32 -0.28 8.42
C THR A 174 10.58 0.26 9.83
N ASP A 175 10.20 -0.48 10.86
CA ASP A 175 10.38 -0.15 12.28
C ASP A 175 10.55 -1.42 13.15
N PRO A 176 11.65 -2.16 12.99
CA PRO A 176 11.92 -3.41 13.71
C PRO A 176 12.05 -3.25 15.23
N LYS A 177 12.22 -2.00 15.71
CA LYS A 177 12.41 -1.69 17.13
C LYS A 177 11.13 -1.19 17.80
N ASP A 178 9.98 -1.29 17.10
CA ASP A 178 8.65 -0.88 17.54
C ASP A 178 8.65 0.50 18.22
N ARG A 179 9.34 1.46 17.58
CA ARG A 179 9.54 2.79 18.15
C ARG A 179 8.35 3.70 17.89
N TYR A 180 7.48 3.34 16.95
CA TYR A 180 6.38 4.17 16.48
C TYR A 180 5.10 3.34 16.28
N PRO A 181 3.91 3.93 16.51
CA PRO A 181 2.65 3.22 16.38
C PRO A 181 2.46 2.63 14.98
N ASP A 182 2.13 1.34 14.92
CA ASP A 182 1.89 0.57 13.70
C ASP A 182 1.09 1.32 12.65
N ARG A 183 1.54 1.23 11.38
CA ARG A 183 0.80 1.77 10.25
C ARG A 183 -0.48 0.95 10.06
N ARG A 184 -1.63 1.63 10.12
CA ARG A 184 -2.96 1.04 9.93
C ARG A 184 -3.35 1.09 8.46
N LEU A 185 -4.07 0.06 8.00
CA LEU A 185 -4.72 0.05 6.68
C LEU A 185 -5.66 1.26 6.59
N ASN A 186 -5.47 2.10 5.59
CA ASN A 186 -6.28 3.28 5.35
C ASN A 186 -7.21 3.02 4.15
N MET A 187 -8.35 3.72 4.00
CA MET A 187 -9.29 3.51 2.87
C MET A 187 -8.66 3.67 1.47
N LYS A 188 -7.48 4.28 1.37
CA LYS A 188 -6.68 4.36 0.14
C LYS A 188 -6.05 3.02 -0.23
N ASP A 189 -5.74 2.18 0.75
CA ASP A 189 -5.32 0.79 0.56
C ASP A 189 -6.51 -0.07 0.08
N ALA A 190 -7.76 0.31 0.40
CA ALA A 190 -8.95 -0.38 -0.11
C ALA A 190 -9.14 -0.21 -1.64
N ILE A 191 -8.59 0.85 -2.25
CA ILE A 191 -8.53 1.01 -3.72
C ILE A 191 -7.43 0.11 -4.33
N ALA A 192 -6.35 -0.12 -3.60
CA ALA A 192 -5.34 -1.14 -3.89
C ALA A 192 -5.75 -2.56 -3.47
N ASN A 193 -7.01 -2.74 -3.04
CA ASN A 193 -7.65 -4.04 -2.90
C ASN A 193 -8.77 -4.23 -3.94
N VAL A 194 -9.09 -3.21 -4.75
CA VAL A 194 -10.10 -3.33 -5.80
C VAL A 194 -9.57 -4.23 -6.92
N ASP A 195 -8.29 -4.12 -7.25
CA ASP A 195 -7.52 -5.09 -8.03
C ASP A 195 -7.52 -6.49 -7.40
N ASP A 196 -7.40 -6.61 -6.08
CA ASP A 196 -7.46 -7.91 -5.39
C ASP A 196 -8.86 -8.52 -5.36
N VAL A 197 -9.92 -7.71 -5.21
CA VAL A 197 -11.32 -8.17 -5.30
C VAL A 197 -11.69 -8.54 -6.73
N VAL A 198 -11.29 -7.72 -7.71
CA VAL A 198 -11.42 -8.03 -9.13
C VAL A 198 -10.59 -9.26 -9.49
N GLY A 199 -9.38 -9.39 -8.95
CA GLY A 199 -8.51 -10.56 -9.07
C GLY A 199 -9.14 -11.78 -8.43
N GLY A 200 -9.75 -11.64 -7.26
CA GLY A 200 -10.44 -12.73 -6.57
C GLY A 200 -11.68 -13.20 -7.31
N LEU A 201 -12.41 -12.28 -7.93
CA LEU A 201 -13.48 -12.57 -8.86
C LEU A 201 -12.91 -13.33 -10.09
N ILE A 202 -11.80 -12.88 -10.69
CA ILE A 202 -11.16 -13.52 -11.87
C ILE A 202 -10.75 -14.96 -11.50
N LEU A 203 -10.12 -15.15 -10.34
CA LEU A 203 -9.66 -16.45 -9.84
C LEU A 203 -10.81 -17.38 -9.44
N ALA A 204 -11.92 -16.82 -8.95
CA ALA A 204 -13.15 -17.57 -8.71
C ALA A 204 -13.85 -17.97 -10.03
N LYS A 205 -13.37 -17.50 -11.19
CA LYS A 205 -14.00 -17.68 -12.51
C LYS A 205 -15.46 -17.23 -12.51
N PHE A 206 -15.74 -16.08 -11.89
CA PHE A 206 -17.11 -15.60 -11.81
C PHE A 206 -17.59 -15.15 -13.20
N PRO A 207 -18.76 -15.62 -13.69
CA PRO A 207 -19.16 -15.50 -15.10
C PRO A 207 -19.44 -14.07 -15.60
N LEU A 208 -19.46 -13.07 -14.72
CA LEU A 208 -19.72 -11.67 -15.10
C LEU A 208 -18.45 -10.86 -15.47
N ILE A 209 -17.25 -11.39 -15.24
CA ILE A 209 -16.01 -10.62 -15.35
C ILE A 209 -15.55 -10.46 -16.79
N ASP A 210 -15.68 -11.52 -17.59
CA ASP A 210 -15.27 -11.53 -18.99
C ASP A 210 -16.00 -10.46 -19.82
N LYS A 211 -17.13 -9.93 -19.31
CA LYS A 211 -17.92 -8.88 -19.96
C LYS A 211 -17.46 -7.45 -19.62
N LEU A 212 -16.69 -7.26 -18.56
CA LEU A 212 -16.36 -5.93 -18.04
C LEU A 212 -15.07 -5.31 -18.63
N HIS A 213 -14.25 -6.09 -19.35
CA HIS A 213 -12.98 -5.64 -19.96
C HIS A 213 -12.04 -4.84 -19.03
N ILE A 214 -12.12 -5.06 -17.70
CA ILE A 214 -11.32 -4.33 -16.69
C ILE A 214 -9.82 -4.53 -16.90
N GLU A 215 -9.41 -5.64 -17.50
CA GLU A 215 -8.03 -5.96 -17.89
C GLU A 215 -7.31 -4.83 -18.66
N LYS A 216 -8.03 -4.04 -19.46
CA LYS A 216 -7.43 -2.94 -20.24
C LYS A 216 -7.16 -1.70 -19.38
N THR A 217 -7.86 -1.55 -18.26
CA THR A 217 -7.71 -0.40 -17.35
C THR A 217 -6.77 -0.69 -16.18
N LEU A 218 -6.51 -1.96 -15.86
CA LEU A 218 -5.62 -2.38 -14.78
C LEU A 218 -4.22 -1.72 -14.81
N PRO A 219 -3.51 -1.61 -15.96
CA PRO A 219 -2.20 -0.95 -15.98
C PRO A 219 -2.24 0.51 -15.52
N PHE A 220 -3.34 1.22 -15.81
CA PHE A 220 -3.51 2.60 -15.40
C PHE A 220 -3.79 2.71 -13.91
N ILE A 221 -4.58 1.78 -13.35
CA ILE A 221 -4.82 1.67 -11.91
C ILE A 221 -3.51 1.39 -11.19
N TYR A 222 -2.69 0.46 -11.69
CA TYR A 222 -1.38 0.15 -11.12
C TYR A 222 -0.40 1.31 -11.23
N ALA A 223 -0.34 1.99 -12.38
CA ALA A 223 0.46 3.21 -12.56
C ALA A 223 0.06 4.29 -11.56
N TRP A 224 -1.24 4.44 -11.30
CA TRP A 224 -1.76 5.34 -10.28
C TRP A 224 -1.35 4.94 -8.86
N CYS A 225 -1.42 3.65 -8.51
CA CYS A 225 -0.95 3.14 -7.22
C CYS A 225 0.53 3.48 -6.99
N GLY A 226 1.39 3.20 -7.97
CA GLY A 226 2.82 3.52 -7.87
C GLY A 226 3.11 5.03 -7.80
N TYR A 227 2.33 5.84 -8.53
CA TYR A 227 2.42 7.30 -8.43
C TYR A 227 2.11 7.77 -7.01
N ARG A 228 1.05 7.24 -6.41
CA ARG A 228 0.67 7.56 -5.03
C ARG A 228 1.76 7.10 -4.04
N ALA A 229 2.35 5.93 -4.25
CA ALA A 229 3.48 5.45 -3.45
C ALA A 229 4.66 6.43 -3.46
N GLY A 230 5.03 6.92 -4.66
CA GLY A 230 6.19 7.79 -4.84
C GLY A 230 5.99 9.25 -4.44
N GLN A 231 4.76 9.77 -4.54
CA GLN A 231 4.48 11.17 -4.17
C GLN A 231 4.28 11.34 -2.66
N ASN A 232 3.73 10.33 -1.96
CA ASN A 232 3.33 10.48 -0.56
C ASN A 232 4.61 10.52 0.31
N SER A 233 4.76 11.59 1.08
CA SER A 233 5.85 11.82 2.05
C SER A 233 5.26 12.23 3.38
#